data_AF-A0A354GFV4-F1
#
_entry.id   AF-A0A354GFV4-F1
#
_cell.length_a   1.000
_cell.length_b   1.000
_cell.length_c   1.000
_cell.angle_alpha   90.00
_cell.angle_beta   90.00
_cell.angle_gamma   90.00
#
_symmetry.space_group_name_H-M   'P 1'
#
loop_
_entity.id
_entity.type
_entity.pdbx_description
1 polymer ?
#
loop_
_entity_poly.entity_id
_entity_poly.type
_entity_poly.pdbx_seq_one_letter_code
_entity_poly.pdbx_strand_id
1 'polypeptide(L)'
;MGTELTNKAETVITVQIDKYDDDVSIVSAGFCRNKSFKPFAFKITDDGLPKIIKDYDIKMKAKKKGFDVLNLSSKDKFQVLEKVFENGERFQHSELVNQIRIVLDKNFNGNKGKGENKIKQLVKESKNEGWLIQNGNRQPYELGIPSV
;
A
#
# COMPACT_ATOMS: atom_id res chain seq x y z
N MET A 1 11.65 -2.59 -18.92
CA MET A 1 12.24 -1.24 -19.03
C MET A 1 11.48 -0.13 -18.29
N GLY A 2 10.24 -0.31 -17.81
CA GLY A 2 9.41 0.79 -17.26
C GLY A 2 9.64 1.22 -15.79
N THR A 3 10.68 0.76 -15.09
CA THR A 3 10.92 1.08 -13.67
C THR A 3 12.32 1.64 -13.38
N GLU A 4 13.18 1.73 -14.39
CA GLU A 4 14.58 2.17 -14.21
C GLU A 4 14.68 3.60 -13.68
N LEU A 5 13.79 4.49 -14.12
CA LEU A 5 13.76 5.90 -13.69
C LEU A 5 13.47 6.01 -12.19
N THR A 6 12.52 5.23 -11.68
CA THR A 6 12.24 5.12 -10.24
C THR A 6 13.40 4.51 -9.47
N ASN A 7 14.07 3.51 -10.06
CA ASN A 7 15.16 2.79 -9.41
C ASN A 7 16.49 3.54 -9.39
N LYS A 8 16.69 4.53 -10.27
CA LYS A 8 17.94 5.30 -10.38
C LYS A 8 17.82 6.77 -9.96
N ALA A 9 16.61 7.33 -9.91
CA ALA A 9 16.41 8.70 -9.45
C ALA A 9 16.28 8.77 -7.92
N GLU A 10 16.70 9.91 -7.35
CA GLU A 10 16.40 10.28 -5.97
C GLU A 10 14.94 10.76 -5.84
N THR A 11 14.51 11.58 -6.80
CA THR A 11 13.15 12.11 -6.91
C THR A 11 12.67 12.11 -8.36
N VAL A 12 11.44 11.65 -8.57
CA VAL A 12 10.70 11.76 -9.82
C VAL A 12 9.50 12.66 -9.58
N ILE A 13 9.40 13.73 -10.35
CA ILE A 13 8.32 14.71 -10.27
C ILE A 13 7.33 14.45 -11.41
N THR A 14 6.06 14.64 -11.15
CA THR A 14 4.98 14.56 -12.15
C THR A 14 4.42 15.96 -12.35
N VAL A 15 4.39 16.41 -13.61
CA VAL A 15 3.76 17.66 -14.03
C VAL A 15 2.56 17.29 -14.90
N GLN A 16 1.38 17.81 -14.57
CA GLN A 16 0.13 17.54 -15.28
C GLN A 16 -0.66 18.83 -15.42
N ILE A 17 -1.26 19.05 -16.59
CA ILE A 17 -2.25 20.10 -16.78
C ILE A 17 -3.48 19.78 -15.91
N ASP A 18 -4.04 20.78 -15.25
CA ASP A 18 -5.26 20.60 -14.45
C ASP A 18 -6.42 20.18 -15.36
N LYS A 19 -7.36 19.41 -14.82
CA LYS A 19 -8.48 18.89 -15.60
C LYS A 19 -9.58 19.92 -15.83
N TYR A 20 -9.57 20.98 -15.05
CA TYR A 20 -10.58 22.03 -15.03
C TYR A 20 -10.02 23.39 -15.47
N ASP A 21 -8.71 23.51 -15.63
CA ASP A 21 -8.00 24.73 -16.03
C ASP A 21 -6.74 24.35 -16.84
N ASP A 22 -6.75 24.59 -18.15
CA ASP A 22 -5.68 24.20 -19.07
C ASP A 22 -4.45 25.12 -19.03
N ASP A 23 -4.60 26.31 -18.45
CA ASP A 23 -3.49 27.25 -18.20
C ASP A 23 -2.70 26.88 -16.94
N VAL A 24 -3.22 25.97 -16.12
CA VAL A 24 -2.63 25.57 -14.85
C VAL A 24 -1.98 24.19 -14.95
N SER A 25 -0.73 24.12 -14.49
CA SER A 25 0.01 22.88 -14.31
C SER A 25 0.20 22.56 -12.83
N ILE A 26 -0.18 21.34 -12.43
CA ILE A 26 0.04 20.79 -11.10
C ILE A 26 1.34 20.00 -11.09
N VAL A 27 2.20 20.32 -10.12
CA VAL A 27 3.43 19.61 -9.81
C VAL A 27 3.21 18.74 -8.58
N SER A 28 3.53 17.45 -8.69
CA SER A 28 3.40 16.50 -7.58
C SER A 28 4.55 15.51 -7.53
N ALA A 29 4.76 14.86 -6.39
CA ALA A 29 5.73 13.79 -6.27
C ALA A 29 5.24 12.52 -7.00
N GLY A 30 5.98 12.15 -8.06
CA GLY A 30 5.84 10.85 -8.71
C GLY A 30 6.39 9.74 -7.81
N PHE A 31 7.65 9.91 -7.39
CA PHE A 31 8.39 9.07 -6.45
C PHE A 31 9.44 9.91 -5.70
N CYS A 32 9.61 9.71 -4.40
CA CYS A 32 10.66 10.33 -3.59
C CYS A 32 11.25 9.26 -2.67
N ARG A 33 12.58 9.11 -2.62
CA ARG A 33 13.23 8.26 -1.61
C ARG A 33 13.18 8.87 -0.21
N ASN A 34 13.28 10.20 -0.15
CA ASN A 34 13.21 11.01 1.06
C ASN A 34 11.80 11.57 1.28
N LYS A 35 11.65 12.51 2.22
CA LYS A 35 10.37 13.16 2.52
C LYS A 35 9.81 13.85 1.27
N SER A 36 8.59 13.45 0.87
CA SER A 36 7.87 14.06 -0.25
C SER A 36 7.47 15.51 0.04
N PHE A 37 7.34 16.32 -1.02
CA PHE A 37 6.79 17.67 -0.96
C PHE A 37 5.27 17.68 -1.16
N LYS A 38 4.61 18.75 -0.69
CA LYS A 38 3.18 18.99 -0.97
C LYS A 38 3.02 19.43 -2.43
N PRO A 39 2.00 18.94 -3.17
CA PRO A 39 1.72 19.43 -4.51
C PRO A 39 1.54 20.95 -4.54
N PHE A 40 1.97 21.57 -5.64
CA PHE A 40 1.78 22.99 -5.91
C PHE A 40 1.41 23.20 -7.38
N ALA A 41 0.79 24.33 -7.68
CA ALA A 41 0.39 24.69 -9.03
C ALA A 41 1.23 25.86 -9.56
N PHE A 42 1.45 25.90 -10.86
CA PHE A 42 2.01 27.05 -11.56
C PHE A 42 1.28 27.26 -12.89
N LYS A 43 1.39 28.48 -13.43
CA LYS A 43 1.00 28.79 -14.82
C LYS A 43 2.18 29.38 -15.57
N ILE A 44 2.13 29.32 -16.89
CA ILE A 44 3.09 30.03 -17.75
C ILE A 44 2.62 31.48 -17.89
N THR A 45 3.51 32.44 -17.69
CA THR A 45 3.24 33.86 -17.92
C THR A 45 3.35 34.21 -19.40
N ASP A 46 2.90 35.41 -19.79
CA ASP A 46 3.02 35.89 -21.17
C ASP A 46 4.49 35.91 -21.66
N ASP A 47 5.44 36.09 -20.73
CA ASP A 47 6.89 36.01 -20.99
C ASP A 47 7.42 34.56 -21.13
N GLY A 48 6.55 33.55 -21.05
CA GLY A 48 6.90 32.13 -21.15
C GLY A 48 7.49 31.52 -19.86
N LEU A 49 7.42 32.21 -18.72
CA LEU A 49 8.04 31.76 -17.47
C LEU A 49 7.03 31.12 -16.51
N PRO A 50 7.42 30.07 -15.75
CA PRO A 50 6.54 29.46 -14.76
C PRO A 50 6.40 30.33 -13.51
N LYS A 51 5.16 30.58 -13.08
CA LYS A 51 4.82 31.32 -11.85
C LYS A 51 3.92 30.49 -10.94
N ILE A 52 4.38 30.26 -9.70
CA ILE A 52 3.65 29.51 -8.67
C ILE A 52 2.36 30.24 -8.28
N ILE A 53 1.27 29.49 -8.15
CA ILE A 53 -0.02 29.94 -7.63
C ILE A 53 -0.15 29.45 -6.19
N LYS A 54 -0.10 30.38 -5.21
CA LYS A 54 -0.01 30.02 -3.78
C LYS A 54 -1.28 29.36 -3.23
N ASP A 55 -2.44 29.84 -3.63
CA ASP A 55 -3.74 29.44 -3.05
C ASP A 55 -4.62 28.65 -4.04
N TYR A 56 -3.99 27.95 -4.98
CA TYR A 56 -4.72 27.11 -5.92
C TYR A 56 -5.24 25.84 -5.22
N ASP A 57 -6.56 25.62 -5.27
CA ASP A 57 -7.18 24.41 -4.71
C ASP A 57 -6.91 23.21 -5.60
N ILE A 58 -5.80 22.52 -5.33
CA ILE A 58 -5.40 21.32 -6.06
C ILE A 58 -6.34 20.18 -5.71
N LYS A 59 -7.35 19.97 -6.55
CA LYS A 59 -8.25 18.80 -6.50
C LYS A 59 -7.57 17.56 -7.06
N MET A 60 -6.44 17.18 -6.47
CA MET A 60 -5.85 15.87 -6.74
C MET A 60 -6.78 14.81 -6.17
N LYS A 61 -7.26 13.88 -7.01
CA LYS A 61 -7.74 12.59 -6.51
C LYS A 61 -6.59 12.04 -5.66
N ALA A 62 -6.78 11.96 -4.35
CA ALA A 62 -5.78 11.38 -3.46
C ALA A 62 -5.30 10.09 -4.14
N LYS A 63 -3.99 9.96 -4.41
CA LYS A 63 -3.42 8.69 -4.88
C LYS A 63 -3.93 7.68 -3.86
N LYS A 64 -4.91 6.85 -4.24
CA LYS A 64 -5.37 5.76 -3.38
C LYS A 64 -4.10 5.01 -3.04
N LYS A 65 -3.66 5.11 -1.79
CA LYS A 65 -2.47 4.39 -1.31
C LYS A 65 -2.75 2.96 -1.74
N GLY A 66 -1.93 2.42 -2.65
CA GLY A 66 -2.17 1.09 -3.17
C GLY A 66 -2.34 0.15 -1.98
N PHE A 67 -3.29 -0.78 -2.06
CA PHE A 67 -3.50 -1.75 -1.00
C PHE A 67 -2.16 -2.40 -0.64
N ASP A 68 -1.90 -2.57 0.66
CA ASP A 68 -0.72 -3.22 1.18
C ASP A 68 -1.07 -3.89 2.51
N VAL A 69 -1.03 -5.22 2.52
CA VAL A 69 -1.45 -6.00 3.70
C VAL A 69 -0.62 -5.67 4.94
N LEU A 70 0.65 -5.26 4.76
CA LEU A 70 1.53 -4.91 5.88
C LEU A 70 1.22 -3.54 6.48
N ASN A 71 0.55 -2.65 5.72
CA ASN A 71 0.15 -1.32 6.17
C ASN A 71 -1.25 -1.28 6.80
N LEU A 72 -1.94 -2.43 6.85
CA LEU A 72 -3.20 -2.55 7.59
C LEU A 72 -2.98 -2.32 9.08
N SER A 73 -4.00 -1.81 9.76
CA SER A 73 -3.97 -1.73 11.22
C SER A 73 -3.90 -3.13 11.83
N SER A 74 -3.40 -3.26 13.07
CA SER A 74 -3.36 -4.55 13.76
C SER A 74 -4.74 -5.22 13.82
N LYS A 75 -5.80 -4.42 14.06
CA LYS A 75 -7.18 -4.88 14.04
C LYS A 75 -7.58 -5.44 12.68
N ASP A 76 -7.29 -4.73 11.60
CA ASP A 76 -7.65 -5.18 10.25
C ASP A 76 -6.83 -6.42 9.83
N LYS A 77 -5.56 -6.50 10.22
CA LYS A 77 -4.72 -7.69 10.02
C LYS A 77 -5.33 -8.90 10.74
N PHE A 78 -5.76 -8.73 11.98
CA PHE A 78 -6.41 -9.81 12.75
C PHE A 78 -7.73 -10.24 12.11
N GLN A 79 -8.57 -9.30 11.66
CA GLN A 79 -9.82 -9.61 10.94
C GLN A 79 -9.60 -10.40 9.64
N VAL A 80 -8.49 -10.16 8.95
CA VAL A 80 -8.10 -11.00 7.79
C VAL A 80 -7.82 -12.43 8.25
N LEU A 81 -7.13 -12.62 9.38
CA LEU A 81 -6.88 -13.95 9.93
C LEU A 81 -8.18 -14.62 10.38
N GLU A 82 -9.09 -13.93 11.06
CA GLU A 82 -10.41 -14.49 11.43
C GLU A 82 -11.13 -15.08 10.20
N LYS A 83 -11.21 -14.32 9.11
CA LYS A 83 -11.79 -14.78 7.84
C LYS A 83 -11.04 -15.95 7.19
N VAL A 84 -9.74 -16.07 7.43
CA VAL A 84 -8.95 -17.21 6.95
C VAL A 84 -9.37 -18.48 7.69
N PHE A 85 -9.49 -18.41 9.01
CA PHE A 85 -9.85 -19.53 9.88
C PHE A 85 -11.35 -19.87 9.86
N GLU A 86 -12.20 -19.03 9.27
CA GLU A 86 -13.56 -19.46 8.86
C GLU A 86 -13.53 -20.62 7.84
N ASN A 87 -12.45 -20.75 7.05
CA ASN A 87 -12.33 -21.82 6.03
C ASN A 87 -11.67 -23.10 6.58
N GLY A 88 -11.36 -23.16 7.87
CA GLY A 88 -10.71 -24.31 8.50
C GLY A 88 -10.07 -23.97 9.84
N GLU A 89 -10.04 -24.95 10.75
CA GLU A 89 -9.57 -24.73 12.12
C GLU A 89 -8.05 -24.58 12.22
N ARG A 90 -7.29 -25.26 11.34
CA ARG A 90 -5.83 -25.30 11.38
C ARG A 90 -5.26 -25.38 9.97
N PHE A 91 -4.12 -24.73 9.74
CA PHE A 91 -3.48 -24.74 8.43
C PHE A 91 -1.98 -25.00 8.51
N GLN A 92 -1.45 -25.81 7.60
CA GLN A 92 -0.01 -25.89 7.37
C GLN A 92 0.52 -24.58 6.78
N HIS A 93 1.82 -24.28 6.93
CA HIS A 93 2.38 -22.99 6.50
C HIS A 93 2.04 -22.60 5.05
N SER A 94 2.24 -23.51 4.10
CA SER A 94 1.94 -23.27 2.68
C SER A 94 0.45 -23.03 2.43
N GLU A 95 -0.39 -23.78 3.14
CA GLU A 95 -1.84 -23.67 3.05
C GLU A 95 -2.35 -22.36 3.65
N LEU A 96 -1.81 -21.96 4.82
CA LEU A 96 -2.12 -20.69 5.46
C LEU A 96 -1.81 -19.51 4.53
N VAL A 97 -0.64 -19.52 3.88
CA VAL A 97 -0.25 -18.48 2.91
C VAL A 97 -1.25 -18.42 1.75
N ASN A 98 -1.71 -19.58 1.26
CA ASN A 98 -2.71 -19.65 0.20
C ASN A 98 -4.08 -19.15 0.66
N GLN A 99 -4.54 -19.52 1.86
CA GLN A 99 -5.82 -19.07 2.40
C GLN A 99 -5.83 -17.56 2.65
N ILE A 100 -4.75 -17.01 3.19
CA ILE A 100 -4.59 -15.54 3.34
C ILE A 100 -4.70 -14.88 1.97
N ARG A 101 -4.05 -15.43 0.94
CA ARG A 101 -4.15 -14.89 -0.42
C ARG A 101 -5.59 -14.89 -0.92
N ILE A 102 -6.32 -15.98 -0.76
CA ILE A 102 -7.73 -16.10 -1.17
C ILE A 102 -8.59 -15.05 -0.47
N VAL A 103 -8.45 -14.89 0.85
CA VAL A 103 -9.20 -13.88 1.62
C VAL A 103 -8.84 -12.48 1.16
N LEU A 104 -7.56 -12.18 0.94
CA LEU A 104 -7.14 -10.87 0.45
C LEU A 104 -7.68 -10.58 -0.95
N ASP A 105 -7.71 -11.57 -1.85
CA ASP A 105 -8.24 -11.43 -3.21
C ASP A 105 -9.76 -11.25 -3.25
N LYS A 106 -10.49 -11.84 -2.30
CA LYS A 106 -11.94 -11.59 -2.12
C LYS A 106 -12.24 -10.19 -1.55
N ASN A 107 -11.44 -9.72 -0.60
CA ASN A 107 -11.75 -8.49 0.16
C ASN A 107 -11.15 -7.21 -0.43
N PHE A 108 -10.11 -7.31 -1.27
CA PHE A 108 -9.40 -6.15 -1.80
C PHE A 108 -9.17 -6.28 -3.30
N ASN A 109 -9.33 -5.20 -4.06
CA ASN A 109 -9.13 -5.23 -5.51
C ASN A 109 -7.67 -5.02 -5.91
N GLY A 110 -7.19 -5.83 -6.86
CA GLY A 110 -5.85 -5.71 -7.46
C GLY A 110 -4.76 -6.55 -6.78
N ASN A 111 -3.63 -6.71 -7.49
CA ASN A 111 -2.52 -7.60 -7.08
C ASN A 111 -1.44 -6.90 -6.24
N LYS A 112 -1.43 -5.57 -6.19
CA LYS A 112 -0.41 -4.82 -5.45
C LYS A 112 -0.62 -5.01 -3.95
N GLY A 113 0.49 -5.26 -3.23
CA GLY A 113 0.49 -5.36 -1.77
C GLY A 113 0.01 -6.68 -1.17
N LYS A 114 -0.21 -7.71 -1.99
CA LYS A 114 -0.60 -9.07 -1.58
C LYS A 114 0.39 -10.14 -2.04
N GLY A 115 1.60 -9.73 -2.42
CA GLY A 115 2.62 -10.67 -2.88
C GLY A 115 2.97 -11.68 -1.79
N GLU A 116 3.35 -12.88 -2.19
CA GLU A 116 3.62 -14.00 -1.28
C GLU A 116 4.62 -13.64 -0.17
N ASN A 117 5.66 -12.86 -0.48
CA ASN A 117 6.63 -12.40 0.51
C ASN A 117 5.99 -11.54 1.61
N LYS A 118 5.01 -10.70 1.26
CA LYS A 118 4.28 -9.87 2.23
C LYS A 118 3.34 -10.70 3.09
N ILE A 119 2.72 -11.73 2.50
CA ILE A 119 1.87 -12.66 3.24
C ILE A 119 2.72 -13.47 4.23
N LYS A 120 3.88 -13.99 3.82
CA LYS A 120 4.82 -14.67 4.72
C LYS A 120 5.29 -13.75 5.85
N GLN A 121 5.54 -12.48 5.54
CA GLN A 121 5.88 -11.49 6.55
C GLN A 121 4.72 -11.25 7.53
N LEU A 122 3.47 -11.14 7.03
CA LEU A 122 2.29 -11.05 7.88
C LEU A 122 2.17 -12.27 8.82
N VAL A 123 2.40 -13.48 8.33
CA VAL A 123 2.39 -14.71 9.15
C VAL A 123 3.44 -14.63 10.26
N LYS A 124 4.64 -14.16 9.94
CA LYS A 124 5.72 -13.97 10.92
C LYS A 124 5.34 -12.92 11.98
N GLU A 125 4.86 -11.76 11.56
CA GLU A 125 4.40 -10.69 12.46
C GLU A 125 3.27 -11.22 13.36
N SER A 126 2.27 -11.89 12.78
CA SER A 126 1.13 -12.43 13.51
C SER A 126 1.52 -13.49 14.54
N LYS A 127 2.57 -14.30 14.25
CA LYS A 127 3.13 -15.22 15.24
C LYS A 127 3.80 -14.49 16.40
N ASN A 128 4.55 -13.42 16.11
CA ASN A 128 5.22 -12.62 17.13
C ASN A 128 4.22 -11.86 18.03
N GLU A 129 3.09 -11.42 17.46
CA GLU A 129 2.01 -10.71 18.16
C GLU A 129 1.06 -11.66 18.93
N GLY A 130 1.26 -12.98 18.83
CA GLY A 130 0.42 -14.00 19.47
C GLY A 130 -0.90 -14.29 18.73
N TRP A 131 -1.14 -13.68 17.58
CA TRP A 131 -2.35 -13.88 16.77
C TRP A 131 -2.35 -15.23 16.03
N LEU A 132 -1.17 -15.80 15.80
CA LEU A 132 -1.01 -17.14 15.25
C LEU A 132 -0.18 -17.98 16.22
N ILE A 133 -0.75 -19.11 16.62
CA ILE A 133 -0.12 -20.06 17.54
C ILE A 133 0.37 -21.25 16.74
N GLN A 134 1.57 -21.73 17.05
CA GLN A 134 2.14 -22.93 16.44
C GLN A 134 2.72 -23.82 17.54
N ASN A 135 2.07 -24.95 17.80
CA ASN A 135 2.34 -25.86 18.93
C ASN A 135 3.61 -26.73 18.78
N GLY A 136 4.54 -26.32 17.91
CA GLY A 136 5.79 -27.05 17.67
C GLY A 136 6.37 -26.79 16.29
N ASN A 137 7.60 -27.27 16.05
CA ASN A 137 8.23 -27.12 14.74
C ASN A 137 7.42 -27.88 13.68
N ARG A 138 7.11 -27.20 12.56
CA ARG A 138 6.32 -27.73 11.43
C ARG A 138 4.90 -28.19 11.79
N GLN A 139 4.39 -27.79 12.96
CA GLN A 139 2.99 -28.01 13.31
C GLN A 139 2.09 -27.01 12.57
N PRO A 140 0.81 -27.35 12.35
CA PRO A 140 -0.18 -26.41 11.85
C PRO A 140 -0.27 -25.14 12.71
N TYR A 141 -0.69 -24.04 12.08
CA TYR A 141 -1.04 -22.81 12.74
C TYR A 141 -2.50 -22.82 13.16
N GLU A 142 -2.75 -22.26 14.34
CA GLU A 142 -4.07 -22.04 14.92
C GLU A 142 -4.26 -20.54 15.17
N LEU A 143 -5.52 -20.08 15.11
CA LEU A 143 -5.84 -18.70 15.43
C LEU A 143 -5.69 -18.47 16.93
N GLY A 144 -4.87 -17.48 17.30
CA GLY A 144 -4.71 -17.02 18.68
C GLY A 144 -5.70 -15.91 19.03
N ILE A 145 -5.47 -15.27 20.17
CA ILE A 145 -6.28 -14.15 20.66
C ILE A 145 -5.44 -12.88 20.44
N PRO A 146 -6.05 -11.76 19.99
CA PRO A 146 -5.30 -10.52 19.88
C PRO A 146 -4.81 -10.10 21.25
N SER A 147 -3.51 -9.84 21.37
CA SER A 147 -2.90 -9.25 22.57
C SER A 147 -3.58 -7.91 22.82
N VAL A 148 -4.23 -7.78 23.99
CA VAL A 148 -4.93 -6.55 24.45
C VAL A 148 -3.93 -5.44 24.73
#